data_AF-A0A8H4V3D0-F1
#
_entry.id   AF-A0A8H4V3D0-F1
#
_cell.length_a   1.000
_cell.length_b   1.000
_cell.length_c   1.000
_cell.angle_alpha   90.00
_cell.angle_beta   90.00
_cell.angle_gamma   90.00
#
_symmetry.space_group_name_H-M   'P 1'
#
loop_
_entity.id
_entity.type
_entity.pdbx_description
1 polymer ?
#
loop_
_entity_poly.entity_id
_entity_poly.type
_entity_poly.pdbx_seq_one_letter_code
_entity_poly.pdbx_strand_id
1 'polypeptide(L)'
;MFSSSERESGASINFTNSVLTALPKTAPALWFGNIIANSHLVSTQLNASSGVLVVANYSQVNQAFDYYAGYPDNNDLLPAEVTIVVEQSSLAGDLVAYNKSSISWSLTKYSSWDGAAYSGYGESYLAVSLDRTSNWTLTRETYLTNFTDADKTLANVFSAGHNLYYDVNSSANEWLHNKTVVLNGGGKLIPTNHGAVSV
;
A
#
# COMPACT_ATOMS: atom_id res chain seq x y z
N MET A 1 -4.17 8.06 12.30
CA MET A 1 -3.44 7.03 13.06
C MET A 1 -4.48 6.14 13.70
N PHE A 2 -4.41 4.84 13.45
CA PHE A 2 -5.44 3.88 13.82
C PHE A 2 -4.75 2.62 14.31
N SER A 3 -4.85 2.38 15.61
CA SER A 3 -4.23 1.22 16.23
C SER A 3 -4.99 0.80 17.46
N SER A 4 -4.86 -0.46 17.84
CA SER A 4 -5.44 -1.01 19.05
C SER A 4 -4.40 -1.82 19.82
N SER A 5 -4.58 -1.94 21.14
CA SER A 5 -3.72 -2.81 21.95
C SER A 5 -4.08 -4.28 21.85
N GLU A 6 -5.35 -4.56 21.59
CA GLU A 6 -5.85 -5.88 21.20
C GLU A 6 -6.24 -5.82 19.73
N ARG A 7 -5.88 -6.84 18.94
CA ARG A 7 -6.18 -6.81 17.52
C ARG A 7 -7.66 -6.97 17.25
N GLU A 8 -8.26 -5.93 16.71
CA GLU A 8 -9.67 -5.91 16.35
C GLU A 8 -9.89 -5.79 14.84
N SER A 9 -11.09 -6.18 14.40
CA SER A 9 -11.59 -5.96 13.04
C SER A 9 -12.76 -4.98 13.04
N GLY A 10 -13.09 -4.45 11.86
CA GLY A 10 -14.22 -3.53 11.69
C GLY A 10 -13.87 -2.05 11.82
N ALA A 11 -12.61 -1.73 12.13
CA ALA A 11 -12.13 -0.35 12.05
C ALA A 11 -12.31 0.18 10.63
N SER A 12 -12.91 1.36 10.51
CA SER A 12 -13.15 1.98 9.21
C SER A 12 -12.90 3.48 9.22
N ILE A 13 -12.42 4.00 8.10
CA ILE A 13 -12.18 5.43 7.90
C ILE A 13 -12.71 5.80 6.51
N ASN A 14 -13.58 6.80 6.46
CA ASN A 14 -14.10 7.31 5.20
C ASN A 14 -13.76 8.79 5.09
N PHE A 15 -12.97 9.14 4.07
CA PHE A 15 -12.72 10.52 3.70
C PHE A 15 -13.48 10.81 2.41
N THR A 16 -14.37 11.80 2.47
CA THR A 16 -15.14 12.26 1.31
C THR A 16 -14.99 13.76 1.20
N ASN A 17 -14.60 14.27 0.03
CA ASN A 17 -14.40 15.72 -0.21
C ASN A 17 -13.49 16.35 0.85
N SER A 18 -12.36 15.70 1.13
CA SER A 18 -11.53 15.98 2.31
C SER A 18 -10.07 16.21 1.93
N VAL A 19 -9.38 16.98 2.77
CA VAL A 19 -7.93 17.14 2.72
C VAL A 19 -7.36 16.77 4.09
N LEU A 20 -6.41 15.82 4.12
CA LEU A 20 -5.63 15.50 5.31
C LEU A 20 -4.17 15.86 5.06
N THR A 21 -3.55 16.61 5.98
CA THR A 21 -2.13 16.96 5.90
C THR A 21 -1.38 16.47 7.14
N ALA A 22 -0.44 15.55 6.95
CA ALA A 22 0.54 15.13 7.94
C ALA A 22 1.81 16.01 7.81
N LEU A 23 1.98 16.88 8.80
CA LEU A 23 3.08 17.85 8.87
C LEU A 23 4.44 17.26 9.28
N PRO A 24 4.53 16.29 10.22
CA PRO A 24 5.82 15.76 10.62
C PRO A 24 6.52 15.06 9.44
N LYS A 25 7.82 15.33 9.26
CA LYS A 25 8.64 14.74 8.19
C LYS A 25 8.86 13.23 8.32
N THR A 26 8.46 12.65 9.45
CA THR A 26 8.58 11.22 9.74
C THR A 26 7.24 10.50 9.82
N ALA A 27 6.11 11.23 9.80
CA ALA A 27 4.79 10.64 9.94
C ALA A 27 4.18 10.35 8.57
N PRO A 28 3.59 9.17 8.34
CA PRO A 28 2.78 8.95 7.15
C PRO A 28 1.44 9.68 7.25
N ALA A 29 0.70 9.80 6.15
CA ALA A 29 -0.66 10.31 6.21
C ALA A 29 -1.58 9.38 7.03
N LEU A 30 -1.49 8.07 6.77
CA LEU A 30 -2.24 7.04 7.47
C LEU A 30 -1.29 6.01 8.09
N TRP A 31 -1.48 5.73 9.36
CA TRP A 31 -0.74 4.69 10.11
C TRP A 31 -1.73 3.70 10.68
N PHE A 32 -1.53 2.42 10.38
CA PHE A 32 -2.32 1.29 10.87
C PHE A 32 -1.44 0.36 11.69
N GLY A 33 -1.86 0.11 12.94
CA GLY A 33 -1.12 -0.69 13.89
C GLY A 33 -1.98 -1.75 14.55
N ASN A 34 -1.60 -3.04 14.48
CA ASN A 34 -2.27 -4.12 15.21
C ASN A 34 -3.80 -4.14 15.03
N ILE A 35 -4.26 -4.04 13.78
CA ILE A 35 -5.68 -3.87 13.46
C ILE A 35 -6.02 -4.46 12.09
N ILE A 36 -7.28 -4.86 11.90
CA ILE A 36 -7.86 -5.13 10.58
C ILE A 36 -8.78 -3.95 10.23
N ALA A 37 -8.41 -3.17 9.22
CA ALA A 37 -9.07 -1.92 8.89
C ALA A 37 -9.45 -1.79 7.41
N ASN A 38 -10.55 -1.09 7.16
CA ASN A 38 -10.97 -0.66 5.83
C ASN A 38 -10.91 0.86 5.72
N SER A 39 -10.48 1.39 4.58
CA SER A 39 -10.51 2.82 4.29
C SER A 39 -11.13 3.10 2.94
N HIS A 40 -11.98 4.13 2.86
CA HIS A 40 -12.54 4.62 1.62
C HIS A 40 -12.19 6.08 1.43
N LEU A 41 -11.51 6.40 0.33
CA LEU A 41 -11.03 7.74 0.00
C LEU A 41 -11.75 8.20 -1.27
N VAL A 42 -12.68 9.15 -1.15
CA VAL A 42 -13.48 9.67 -2.26
C VAL A 42 -13.22 11.15 -2.42
N SER A 43 -12.78 11.60 -3.60
CA SER A 43 -12.47 13.02 -3.85
C SER A 43 -11.59 13.61 -2.73
N THR A 44 -10.51 12.91 -2.40
CA THR A 44 -9.67 13.17 -1.22
C THR A 44 -8.25 13.53 -1.62
N GLN A 45 -7.64 14.44 -0.86
CA GLN A 45 -6.21 14.72 -0.93
C GLN A 45 -5.55 14.32 0.39
N LEU A 46 -4.48 13.53 0.29
CA LEU A 46 -3.64 13.17 1.44
C LEU A 46 -2.23 13.72 1.18
N ASN A 47 -1.76 14.59 2.07
CA ASN A 47 -0.46 15.24 1.97
C ASN A 47 0.42 14.78 3.13
N ALA A 48 1.49 14.04 2.86
CA ALA A 48 2.45 13.63 3.88
C ALA A 48 3.83 14.24 3.61
N SER A 49 4.33 15.06 4.54
CA SER A 49 5.67 15.67 4.42
C SER A 49 6.81 14.65 4.43
N SER A 50 6.54 13.43 4.91
CA SER A 50 7.46 12.29 4.87
C SER A 50 7.59 11.64 3.49
N GLY A 51 6.63 11.90 2.58
CA GLY A 51 6.48 11.14 1.34
C GLY A 51 5.86 9.74 1.53
N VAL A 52 5.52 9.35 2.76
CA VAL A 52 4.85 8.07 3.04
C VAL A 52 3.36 8.29 3.19
N LEU A 53 2.57 7.62 2.36
CA LEU A 53 1.11 7.77 2.34
C LEU A 53 0.46 6.86 3.37
N VAL A 54 0.81 5.57 3.35
CA VAL A 54 0.22 4.55 4.23
C VAL A 54 1.29 3.68 4.85
N VAL A 55 1.17 3.45 6.16
CA VAL A 55 1.94 2.43 6.88
C VAL A 55 1.01 1.39 7.48
N ALA A 56 1.32 0.11 7.27
CA ALA A 56 0.74 -1.01 8.00
C ALA A 56 1.85 -1.71 8.80
N ASN A 57 1.73 -1.74 10.12
CA ASN A 57 2.78 -2.23 10.99
C ASN A 57 2.25 -3.02 12.19
N TYR A 58 3.09 -3.92 12.67
CA TYR A 58 3.01 -4.56 13.97
C TYR A 58 3.36 -3.53 15.06
N SER A 59 2.41 -2.66 15.40
CA SER A 59 2.60 -1.57 16.37
C SER A 59 1.28 -1.17 16.99
N GLN A 60 1.32 -0.49 18.12
CA GLN A 60 0.18 0.22 18.70
C GLN A 60 0.61 1.60 19.16
N VAL A 61 -0.35 2.48 19.35
CA VAL A 61 -0.14 3.68 20.16
C VAL A 61 -0.51 3.29 21.58
N ASN A 62 0.35 3.61 22.54
CA ASN A 62 0.03 3.32 23.93
C ASN A 62 -1.14 4.19 24.44
N GLN A 63 -1.71 3.85 25.60
CA GLN A 63 -2.85 4.61 26.15
C GLN A 63 -2.52 6.07 26.51
N ALA A 64 -1.23 6.38 26.69
CA ALA A 64 -0.76 7.75 26.94
C ALA A 64 -0.65 8.60 25.66
N PHE A 65 -0.78 7.98 24.47
CA PHE A 65 -0.64 8.61 23.15
C PHE A 65 0.71 9.33 22.93
N ASP A 66 1.78 8.87 23.58
CA ASP A 66 3.08 9.54 23.54
C ASP A 66 4.14 8.82 22.69
N TYR A 67 3.98 7.53 22.36
CA TYR A 67 4.82 6.84 21.37
C TYR A 67 4.16 5.60 20.73
N TYR A 68 4.81 5.07 19.68
CA TYR A 68 4.47 3.81 19.04
C TYR A 68 5.10 2.62 19.79
N ALA A 69 4.28 1.91 20.54
CA ALA A 69 4.66 0.69 21.22
C ALA A 69 4.81 -0.48 20.23
N GLY A 70 5.91 -1.21 20.35
CA GLY A 70 6.25 -2.37 19.53
C GLY A 70 6.22 -3.67 20.33
N TYR A 71 6.77 -4.75 19.75
CA TYR A 71 6.86 -6.05 20.42
C TYR A 71 7.44 -6.01 21.86
N PRO A 72 8.48 -5.19 22.17
CA PRO A 72 8.99 -5.09 23.54
C PRO A 72 7.98 -4.55 24.55
N ASP A 73 7.01 -3.76 24.09
CA ASP A 73 5.97 -3.14 24.92
C ASP A 73 4.70 -3.99 25.00
N ASN A 74 4.39 -4.72 23.92
CA ASN A 74 3.27 -5.65 23.82
C ASN A 74 3.65 -6.82 22.89
N ASN A 75 3.83 -8.00 23.47
CA ASN A 75 4.21 -9.22 22.76
C ASN A 75 3.04 -9.94 22.09
N ASP A 76 1.80 -9.50 22.35
CA ASP A 76 0.56 -10.03 21.76
C ASP A 76 0.09 -9.23 20.55
N LEU A 77 0.87 -8.24 20.12
CA LEU A 77 0.64 -7.54 18.86
C LEU A 77 0.56 -8.56 17.70
N LEU A 78 -0.12 -8.18 16.64
CA LEU A 78 -0.29 -8.98 15.44
C LEU A 78 -0.17 -8.08 14.20
N PRO A 79 0.11 -8.64 13.02
CA PRO A 79 0.25 -7.85 11.81
C PRO A 79 -1.02 -7.04 11.49
N ALA A 80 -0.83 -5.80 11.04
CA ALA A 80 -1.95 -4.99 10.55
C ALA A 80 -2.39 -5.51 9.18
N GLU A 81 -3.70 -5.55 8.93
CA GLU A 81 -4.28 -5.84 7.63
C GLU A 81 -5.16 -4.66 7.20
N VAL A 82 -4.82 -4.04 6.07
CA VAL A 82 -5.48 -2.82 5.65
C VAL A 82 -5.97 -2.94 4.22
N THR A 83 -7.25 -2.66 4.01
CA THR A 83 -7.84 -2.51 2.67
C THR A 83 -8.21 -1.06 2.45
N ILE A 84 -7.73 -0.45 1.37
CA ILE A 84 -8.02 0.92 0.99
C ILE A 84 -8.58 0.96 -0.43
N VAL A 85 -9.76 1.56 -0.58
CA VAL A 85 -10.36 1.86 -1.86
C VAL A 85 -10.28 3.37 -2.10
N VAL A 86 -9.77 3.74 -3.26
CA VAL A 86 -9.60 5.12 -3.69
C VAL A 86 -10.50 5.38 -4.89
N GLU A 87 -11.25 6.47 -4.81
CA GLU A 87 -12.16 6.94 -5.85
C GLU A 87 -11.94 8.43 -6.10
N GLN A 88 -11.92 8.83 -7.37
CA GLN A 88 -11.89 10.23 -7.80
C GLN A 88 -10.80 11.06 -7.11
N SER A 89 -9.68 10.44 -6.77
CA SER A 89 -8.61 11.07 -5.99
C SER A 89 -7.29 10.96 -6.72
N SER A 90 -6.46 11.99 -6.61
CA SER A 90 -5.08 11.99 -7.11
C SER A 90 -4.16 12.05 -5.89
N LEU A 91 -3.46 10.96 -5.62
CA LEU A 91 -2.68 10.77 -4.39
C LEU A 91 -1.20 10.58 -4.72
N ALA A 92 -0.32 11.03 -3.83
CA ALA A 92 1.12 10.85 -3.97
C ALA A 92 1.73 10.35 -2.67
N GLY A 93 2.74 9.49 -2.79
CA GLY A 93 3.51 8.94 -1.68
C GLY A 93 3.44 7.43 -1.58
N ASP A 94 4.30 6.87 -0.74
CA ASP A 94 4.60 5.44 -0.73
C ASP A 94 3.68 4.64 0.21
N LEU A 95 3.46 3.37 -0.12
CA LEU A 95 2.80 2.38 0.72
C LEU A 95 3.88 1.49 1.35
N VAL A 96 3.90 1.41 2.68
CA VAL A 96 4.95 0.67 3.39
C VAL A 96 4.33 -0.30 4.39
N ALA A 97 4.62 -1.59 4.22
CA ALA A 97 4.18 -2.62 5.16
C ALA A 97 5.38 -3.23 5.89
N TYR A 98 5.15 -3.70 7.11
CA TYR A 98 6.19 -4.24 7.99
C TYR A 98 5.75 -5.57 8.59
N ASN A 99 6.70 -6.50 8.82
CA ASN A 99 6.53 -7.64 9.72
C ASN A 99 5.21 -8.42 9.50
N LYS A 100 5.03 -8.95 8.28
CA LYS A 100 3.87 -9.70 7.80
C LYS A 100 2.57 -8.90 7.72
N SER A 101 2.61 -7.58 7.94
CA SER A 101 1.44 -6.72 7.73
C SER A 101 1.11 -6.62 6.24
N SER A 102 -0.13 -6.25 5.94
CA SER A 102 -0.63 -6.18 4.58
C SER A 102 -1.34 -4.87 4.25
N ILE A 103 -1.17 -4.44 3.00
CA ILE A 103 -1.91 -3.32 2.40
C ILE A 103 -2.50 -3.81 1.08
N SER A 104 -3.82 -3.73 0.96
CA SER A 104 -4.55 -3.87 -0.30
C SER A 104 -5.01 -2.49 -0.75
N TRP A 105 -4.54 -2.06 -1.92
CA TRP A 105 -4.73 -0.73 -2.47
C TRP A 105 -5.48 -0.81 -3.80
N SER A 106 -6.68 -0.24 -3.86
CA SER A 106 -7.55 -0.32 -5.04
C SER A 106 -7.85 1.06 -5.59
N LEU A 107 -7.40 1.32 -6.82
CA LEU A 107 -7.69 2.56 -7.55
C LEU A 107 -8.89 2.34 -8.46
N THR A 108 -9.97 3.07 -8.20
CA THR A 108 -11.18 3.02 -9.03
C THR A 108 -11.71 4.42 -9.35
N LYS A 109 -12.62 4.53 -10.31
CA LYS A 109 -13.36 5.76 -10.67
C LYS A 109 -12.44 6.97 -10.87
N TYR A 110 -11.61 6.93 -11.90
CA TYR A 110 -10.72 8.03 -12.31
C TYR A 110 -9.73 8.46 -11.22
N SER A 111 -9.20 7.49 -10.47
CA SER A 111 -8.17 7.77 -9.47
C SER A 111 -6.77 7.76 -10.08
N SER A 112 -5.84 8.47 -9.47
CA SER A 112 -4.43 8.38 -9.79
C SER A 112 -3.57 8.26 -8.54
N TRP A 113 -2.47 7.53 -8.68
CA TRP A 113 -1.48 7.39 -7.63
C TRP A 113 -0.07 7.53 -8.19
N ASP A 114 0.73 8.42 -7.60
CA ASP A 114 2.16 8.53 -7.86
C ASP A 114 2.91 8.01 -6.62
N GLY A 115 3.52 6.83 -6.72
CA GLY A 115 4.19 6.22 -5.57
C GLY A 115 4.71 4.82 -5.82
N ALA A 116 5.31 4.24 -4.77
CA ALA A 116 5.78 2.86 -4.75
C ALA A 116 5.22 2.09 -3.55
N ALA A 117 5.24 0.76 -3.64
CA ALA A 117 4.88 -0.13 -2.53
C ALA A 117 6.05 -1.07 -2.20
N TYR A 118 6.45 -1.13 -0.94
CA TYR A 118 7.58 -1.97 -0.51
C TYR A 118 7.50 -2.40 0.96
N SER A 119 8.24 -3.46 1.29
CA SER A 119 8.44 -3.87 2.68
C SER A 119 9.43 -2.92 3.36
N GLY A 120 9.02 -2.30 4.46
CA GLY A 120 9.91 -1.47 5.26
C GLY A 120 10.83 -2.29 6.17
N TYR A 121 10.43 -3.50 6.55
CA TYR A 121 11.25 -4.47 7.28
C TYR A 121 10.55 -5.84 7.31
N GLY A 122 11.32 -6.91 7.13
CA GLY A 122 10.82 -8.28 7.11
C GLY A 122 9.96 -8.60 5.90
N GLU A 123 9.27 -9.75 5.94
CA GLU A 123 8.26 -10.09 4.94
C GLU A 123 7.03 -9.17 5.06
N SER A 124 6.37 -8.82 3.96
CA SER A 124 5.13 -8.04 3.98
C SER A 124 4.28 -8.35 2.75
N TYR A 125 2.97 -8.12 2.81
CA TYR A 125 2.06 -8.46 1.72
C TYR A 125 1.41 -7.21 1.11
N LEU A 126 1.76 -6.90 -0.13
CA LEU A 126 1.29 -5.70 -0.80
C LEU A 126 0.48 -6.09 -2.03
N ALA A 127 -0.73 -5.54 -2.12
CA ALA A 127 -1.64 -5.77 -3.21
C ALA A 127 -2.06 -4.45 -3.84
N VAL A 128 -1.94 -4.34 -5.17
CA VAL A 128 -2.44 -3.18 -5.93
C VAL A 128 -3.42 -3.66 -6.99
N SER A 129 -4.56 -2.99 -7.08
CA SER A 129 -5.52 -3.19 -8.16
C SER A 129 -5.93 -1.88 -8.82
N LEU A 130 -6.12 -1.92 -10.14
CA LEU A 130 -6.59 -0.78 -10.94
C LEU A 130 -7.82 -1.15 -11.76
N ASP A 131 -8.78 -0.23 -11.82
CA ASP A 131 -9.77 -0.22 -12.90
C ASP A 131 -9.22 0.46 -14.16
N ARG A 132 -9.94 0.32 -15.29
CA ARG A 132 -9.52 0.87 -16.59
C ARG A 132 -9.47 2.41 -16.64
N THR A 133 -10.04 3.08 -15.65
CA THR A 133 -10.14 4.55 -15.63
C THR A 133 -9.05 5.18 -14.78
N SER A 134 -8.38 4.38 -13.97
CA SER A 134 -7.42 4.83 -12.97
C SER A 134 -5.99 4.59 -13.44
N ASN A 135 -5.06 5.40 -12.94
CA ASN A 135 -3.66 5.38 -13.37
C ASN A 135 -2.70 5.25 -12.19
N TRP A 136 -1.54 4.67 -12.43
CA TRP A 136 -0.45 4.59 -11.46
C TRP A 136 0.87 4.96 -12.11
N THR A 137 1.58 5.93 -11.53
CA THR A 137 2.98 6.24 -11.85
C THR A 137 3.89 5.70 -10.77
N LEU A 138 4.82 4.82 -11.14
CA LEU A 138 5.84 4.32 -10.24
C LEU A 138 6.87 5.41 -9.96
N THR A 139 7.28 5.52 -8.71
CA THR A 139 8.35 6.42 -8.27
C THR A 139 9.63 5.69 -7.90
N ARG A 140 9.57 4.36 -7.75
CA ARG A 140 10.66 3.44 -7.37
C ARG A 140 10.33 2.02 -7.81
N GLU A 141 11.31 1.12 -7.70
CA GLU A 141 11.07 -0.32 -7.78
C GLU A 141 10.00 -0.74 -6.77
N THR A 142 9.02 -1.53 -7.21
CA THR A 142 7.86 -1.91 -6.39
C THR A 142 7.72 -3.43 -6.38
N TYR A 143 7.41 -4.00 -5.22
CA TYR A 143 7.25 -5.45 -5.04
C TYR A 143 5.86 -5.76 -4.50
N LEU A 144 5.06 -6.48 -5.29
CA LEU A 144 3.69 -6.84 -4.95
C LEU A 144 3.52 -8.35 -4.81
N THR A 145 2.77 -8.74 -3.80
CA THR A 145 2.20 -10.09 -3.69
C THR A 145 1.10 -10.26 -4.73
N ASN A 146 0.19 -9.29 -4.83
CA ASN A 146 -0.94 -9.33 -5.77
C ASN A 146 -0.97 -8.08 -6.65
N PHE A 147 -1.10 -8.27 -7.95
CA PHE A 147 -1.26 -7.21 -8.92
C PHE A 147 -2.34 -7.56 -9.94
N THR A 148 -3.41 -6.77 -9.97
CA THR A 148 -4.49 -6.93 -10.94
C THR A 148 -4.79 -5.62 -11.63
N ASP A 149 -5.02 -5.71 -12.94
CA ASP A 149 -5.46 -4.56 -13.73
C ASP A 149 -6.64 -4.98 -14.60
N ALA A 150 -7.67 -4.13 -14.64
CA ALA A 150 -8.79 -4.28 -15.57
C ALA A 150 -8.38 -3.89 -17.00
N ASP A 151 -7.37 -3.04 -17.18
CA ASP A 151 -6.73 -2.81 -18.46
C ASP A 151 -5.58 -3.82 -18.68
N LYS A 152 -5.88 -4.87 -19.44
CA LYS A 152 -4.91 -5.92 -19.76
C LYS A 152 -3.74 -5.47 -20.64
N THR A 153 -3.81 -4.27 -21.20
CA THR A 153 -2.69 -3.68 -21.95
C THR A 153 -1.68 -2.99 -21.04
N LEU A 154 -2.03 -2.76 -19.76
CA LEU A 154 -1.22 -2.02 -18.78
C LEU A 154 -0.91 -0.59 -19.21
N ALA A 155 -1.72 0.01 -20.11
CA ALA A 155 -1.47 1.34 -20.63
C ALA A 155 -1.57 2.44 -19.55
N ASN A 156 -2.32 2.16 -18.49
CA ASN A 156 -2.55 2.98 -17.30
C ASN A 156 -1.49 2.82 -16.19
N VAL A 157 -0.45 1.99 -16.40
CA VAL A 157 0.68 1.83 -15.47
C VAL A 157 1.94 2.41 -16.09
N PHE A 158 2.42 3.51 -15.50
CA PHE A 158 3.59 4.27 -15.95
C PHE A 158 4.77 3.98 -15.04
N SER A 159 5.74 3.22 -15.54
CA SER A 159 6.94 2.80 -14.81
C SER A 159 7.91 3.92 -14.46
N ALA A 160 7.95 5.01 -15.23
CA ALA A 160 8.95 6.08 -15.10
C ALA A 160 10.41 5.56 -14.98
N GLY A 161 10.73 4.45 -15.65
CA GLY A 161 12.04 3.80 -15.63
C GLY A 161 12.23 2.72 -14.56
N HIS A 162 11.25 2.52 -13.67
CA HIS A 162 11.30 1.56 -12.57
C HIS A 162 10.61 0.23 -12.89
N ASN A 163 11.05 -0.87 -12.28
CA ASN A 163 10.36 -2.16 -12.44
C ASN A 163 9.31 -2.41 -11.35
N LEU A 164 8.31 -3.17 -11.76
CA LEU A 164 7.27 -3.72 -10.91
C LEU A 164 7.46 -5.23 -10.82
N TYR A 165 7.59 -5.77 -9.62
CA TYR A 165 7.74 -7.20 -9.39
C TYR A 165 6.43 -7.79 -8.84
N TYR A 166 6.00 -8.93 -9.37
CA TYR A 166 4.79 -9.61 -8.91
C TYR A 166 5.06 -11.08 -8.59
N ASP A 167 4.43 -11.59 -7.52
CA ASP A 167 4.61 -12.98 -7.09
C ASP A 167 3.89 -13.98 -8.01
N VAL A 168 4.64 -14.88 -8.65
CA VAL A 168 4.08 -15.90 -9.55
C VAL A 168 3.26 -16.96 -8.82
N ASN A 169 3.40 -17.09 -7.50
CA ASN A 169 2.64 -18.05 -6.70
C ASN A 169 1.25 -17.53 -6.30
N SER A 170 0.99 -16.23 -6.51
CA SER A 170 -0.32 -15.66 -6.23
C SER A 170 -1.31 -15.95 -7.36
N SER A 171 -2.45 -16.52 -7.01
CA SER A 171 -3.56 -16.75 -7.94
C SER A 171 -4.09 -15.45 -8.55
N ALA A 172 -3.95 -14.32 -7.85
CA ALA A 172 -4.31 -13.01 -8.38
C ALA A 172 -3.47 -12.60 -9.60
N ASN A 173 -2.27 -13.18 -9.77
CA ASN A 173 -1.32 -12.84 -10.84
C ASN A 173 -1.36 -13.82 -12.02
N GLU A 174 -2.18 -14.87 -11.97
CA GLU A 174 -2.23 -15.92 -13.01
C GLU A 174 -2.48 -15.35 -14.42
N TRP A 175 -3.20 -14.24 -14.52
CA TRP A 175 -3.50 -13.54 -15.78
C TRP A 175 -2.25 -13.02 -16.49
N LEU A 176 -1.12 -12.89 -15.80
CA LEU A 176 0.17 -12.46 -16.35
C LEU A 176 0.98 -13.63 -16.93
N HIS A 177 0.56 -14.88 -16.68
CA HIS A 177 1.19 -16.09 -17.20
C HIS A 177 2.71 -16.16 -16.98
N ASN A 178 3.20 -15.63 -15.85
CA ASN A 178 4.62 -15.58 -15.49
C ASN A 178 5.50 -14.90 -16.56
N LYS A 179 4.96 -13.91 -17.29
CA LYS A 179 5.67 -13.18 -18.34
C LYS A 179 6.18 -11.83 -17.85
N THR A 180 7.38 -11.48 -18.31
CA THR A 180 7.88 -10.11 -18.25
C THR A 180 7.19 -9.26 -19.30
N VAL A 181 6.63 -8.13 -18.91
CA VAL A 181 5.97 -7.16 -19.81
C VAL A 181 6.68 -5.82 -19.73
N VAL A 182 6.91 -5.16 -20.86
CA VAL A 182 7.44 -3.79 -20.87
C VAL A 182 6.33 -2.83 -20.49
N LEU A 183 6.57 -1.96 -19.53
CA LEU A 183 5.62 -0.94 -19.09
C LEU A 183 5.90 0.39 -19.81
N ASN A 184 4.86 1.21 -19.93
CA ASN A 184 5.01 2.60 -20.38
C ASN A 184 6.01 3.32 -19.47
N GLY A 185 6.92 4.11 -20.03
CA GLY A 185 7.94 4.83 -19.25
C GLY A 185 9.28 4.10 -19.07
N GLY A 186 9.47 2.91 -19.67
CA GLY A 186 10.80 2.29 -19.85
C GLY A 186 11.18 1.17 -18.87
N GLY A 187 10.42 0.97 -17.80
CA GLY A 187 10.55 -0.15 -16.88
C GLY A 187 9.79 -1.41 -17.31
N LYS A 188 9.76 -2.42 -16.44
CA LYS A 188 9.15 -3.72 -16.74
C LYS A 188 8.29 -4.23 -15.58
N LEU A 189 7.25 -4.97 -15.89
CA LEU A 189 6.54 -5.86 -14.97
C LEU A 189 7.23 -7.23 -15.02
N ILE A 190 7.79 -7.70 -13.90
CA ILE A 190 8.68 -8.85 -13.83
C ILE A 190 8.13 -9.90 -12.85
N PRO A 191 8.00 -11.17 -13.25
CA PRO A 191 7.64 -12.25 -12.34
C PRO A 191 8.75 -12.49 -11.30
N THR A 192 8.37 -12.70 -10.04
CA THR A 192 9.26 -13.13 -8.96
C THR A 192 8.64 -14.28 -8.16
N ASN A 193 9.47 -15.14 -7.57
CA ASN A 193 9.03 -16.10 -6.55
C ASN A 193 9.20 -15.40 -5.21
N HIS A 194 8.15 -14.77 -4.66
CA HIS A 194 8.35 -14.05 -3.40
C HIS A 194 8.35 -15.02 -2.20
N GLY A 195 9.55 -15.55 -1.95
CA GLY A 195 10.03 -16.13 -0.68
C GLY A 195 11.49 -15.73 -0.39
N ALA A 196 12.06 -14.79 -1.16
CA ALA A 196 13.40 -14.25 -0.96
C ALA A 196 13.28 -12.78 -0.54
N VAL A 197 13.47 -12.58 0.76
CA VAL A 197 13.55 -11.30 1.47
C VAL A 197 14.49 -10.34 0.73
N SER A 198 14.10 -9.07 0.68
CA SER A 198 14.91 -7.95 0.17
C SER A 198 16.28 -7.88 0.89
N VAL A 199 17.28 -7.48 0.11
CA VAL A 199 18.67 -7.21 0.50
C VAL A 199 18.79 -6.25 1.69
#